data_AF-A0A126QXU0-F1
#
_entry.id   AF-A0A126QXU0-F1
#
_cell.length_a   1.000
_cell.length_b   1.000
_cell.length_c   1.000
_cell.angle_alpha   90.00
_cell.angle_beta   90.00
_cell.angle_gamma   90.00
#
_symmetry.space_group_name_H-M   'P 1'
#
loop_
_entity.id
_entity.type
_entity.pdbx_description
1 polymer ?
#
loop_
_entity_poly.entity_id
_entity_poly.type
_entity_poly.pdbx_seq_one_letter_code
_entity_poly.pdbx_strand_id
1 'polypeptide(L)'
;MSYFHYINNGKGPVKLFIGGVHGDEGKDVLPLIKLLSCDDFSSGQIYIYNFDKTPYISTINKEFYQSEQGKKIISLIDYYKPDFYTELHSYNIKHFDKLISLERLDSQGIPPLIDCGQYVLCSSISPLIRLKYFTKETICQTLEFPSFRGEDLKLSDEELFKKYNYKKELSAQEYISFLRLITLSKNREDFERRVLKDYKRQASLALKYVKMIYGLNFPPY
;
A
#
# COMPACT_ATOMS: atom_id res chain seq x y z
N MET A 1 20.35 -3.36 5.70
CA MET A 1 19.65 -4.35 6.53
C MET A 1 18.21 -4.52 6.07
N SER A 2 17.96 -5.48 5.19
CA SER A 2 16.61 -5.92 4.87
C SER A 2 15.97 -6.59 6.09
N TYR A 3 14.73 -6.23 6.42
CA TYR A 3 13.94 -6.90 7.46
C TYR A 3 13.05 -7.97 6.82
N PHE A 4 13.00 -9.13 7.45
CA PHE A 4 12.10 -10.22 7.09
C PHE A 4 11.42 -10.76 8.35
N HIS A 5 10.12 -10.95 8.28
CA HIS A 5 9.34 -11.60 9.32
C HIS A 5 8.31 -12.54 8.71
N TYR A 6 8.17 -13.70 9.32
CA TYR A 6 7.24 -14.73 8.92
C TYR A 6 6.41 -15.17 10.11
N ILE A 7 5.10 -15.21 9.92
CA ILE A 7 4.12 -15.64 10.91
C ILE A 7 3.35 -16.82 10.32
N ASN A 8 3.46 -17.96 10.98
CA ASN A 8 2.65 -19.14 10.68
C ASN A 8 1.45 -19.18 11.63
N ASN A 9 0.28 -18.78 11.15
CA ASN A 9 -0.96 -18.81 11.91
C ASN A 9 -1.90 -19.94 11.41
N GLY A 10 -1.30 -21.07 11.02
CA GLY A 10 -2.01 -22.26 10.55
C GLY A 10 -2.60 -22.12 9.14
N LYS A 11 -3.62 -22.94 8.84
CA LYS A 11 -4.27 -22.97 7.54
C LYS A 11 -5.04 -21.68 7.27
N GLY A 12 -4.91 -21.13 6.07
CA GLY A 12 -5.57 -19.90 5.67
C GLY A 12 -4.87 -19.23 4.48
N PRO A 13 -5.21 -17.96 4.20
CA PRO A 13 -4.65 -17.23 3.07
C PRO A 13 -3.14 -17.00 3.22
N VAL A 14 -2.46 -16.88 2.08
CA VAL A 14 -1.08 -16.38 2.01
C VAL A 14 -1.10 -14.86 1.85
N LYS A 15 -0.43 -14.15 2.77
CA LYS A 15 -0.34 -12.68 2.77
C LYS A 15 1.12 -12.26 2.62
N LEU A 16 1.40 -11.48 1.58
CA LEU A 16 2.73 -10.96 1.28
C LEU A 16 2.73 -9.43 1.38
N PHE A 17 3.48 -8.90 2.34
CA PHE A 17 3.68 -7.47 2.55
C PHE A 17 5.11 -7.09 2.12
N ILE A 18 5.22 -6.07 1.28
CA ILE A 18 6.49 -5.57 0.76
C ILE A 18 6.64 -4.08 1.12
N GLY A 19 7.52 -3.78 2.06
CA GLY A 19 8.03 -2.43 2.32
C GLY A 19 9.39 -2.18 1.66
N GLY A 20 9.79 -0.91 1.59
CA GLY A 20 11.06 -0.53 0.96
C GLY A 20 11.09 -0.84 -0.53
N VAL A 21 9.95 -0.71 -1.21
CA VAL A 21 9.79 -1.04 -2.64
C VAL A 21 10.80 -0.27 -3.50
N HIS A 22 11.00 1.01 -3.19
CA HIS A 22 11.93 1.91 -3.89
C HIS A 22 12.38 3.06 -2.99
N GLY A 23 13.49 3.70 -3.35
CA GLY A 23 14.01 4.85 -2.61
C GLY A 23 14.44 4.48 -1.19
N ASP A 24 14.09 5.34 -0.22
CA ASP A 24 14.37 5.15 1.21
C ASP A 24 13.10 4.94 2.06
N GLU A 25 11.97 4.62 1.41
CA GLU A 25 10.63 4.55 2.01
C GLU A 25 10.52 3.49 3.12
N GLY A 26 11.33 2.43 3.03
CA GLY A 26 11.38 1.35 4.02
C GLY A 26 11.66 1.82 5.44
N LYS A 27 12.31 2.97 5.63
CA LYS A 27 12.58 3.55 6.95
C LYS A 27 11.32 4.12 7.63
N ASP A 28 10.36 4.59 6.82
CA ASP A 28 9.16 5.25 7.29
C ASP A 28 8.09 4.21 7.65
N VAL A 29 8.01 3.11 6.88
CA VAL A 29 7.00 2.06 7.08
C VAL A 29 7.41 0.99 8.09
N LEU A 30 8.70 0.66 8.21
CA LEU A 30 9.16 -0.40 9.12
C LEU A 30 8.75 -0.18 10.60
N PRO A 31 8.83 1.04 11.16
CA PRO A 31 8.34 1.30 12.52
C PRO A 31 6.86 0.97 12.70
N LEU A 32 6.02 1.24 11.69
CA LEU A 32 4.58 0.97 11.73
C LEU A 32 4.29 -0.52 11.71
N ILE A 33 4.99 -1.26 10.84
CA ILE A 33 4.87 -2.72 10.74
C ILE A 33 5.21 -3.38 12.09
N LYS A 34 6.22 -2.88 12.79
CA LYS A 34 6.66 -3.40 14.10
C LYS A 34 5.66 -3.14 15.24
N LEU A 35 4.62 -2.34 15.02
CA LEU A 35 3.53 -2.15 15.99
C LEU A 35 2.52 -3.30 15.97
N LEU A 36 2.51 -4.11 14.91
CA LEU A 36 1.60 -5.24 14.79
C LEU A 36 2.09 -6.42 15.65
N SER A 37 1.17 -7.03 16.39
CA SER A 37 1.40 -8.27 17.13
C SER A 37 0.86 -9.48 16.36
N CYS A 38 1.12 -10.70 16.85
CA CYS A 38 0.55 -11.92 16.25
C CYS A 38 -0.99 -11.89 16.21
N ASP A 39 -1.64 -11.25 17.19
CA ASP A 39 -3.10 -11.16 17.29
C ASP A 39 -3.71 -10.19 16.26
N ASP A 40 -2.88 -9.37 15.61
CA ASP A 40 -3.28 -8.49 14.52
C ASP A 40 -3.39 -9.24 13.16
N PHE A 41 -3.17 -10.56 13.14
CA PHE A 41 -3.24 -11.37 11.93
C PHE A 41 -4.31 -12.47 12.03
N SER A 42 -5.05 -12.65 10.93
CA SER A 42 -5.93 -13.81 10.77
C SER A 42 -5.12 -15.12 10.66
N SER A 43 -5.83 -16.24 10.57
CA SER A 43 -5.20 -17.50 10.17
C SER A 43 -4.54 -17.39 8.79
N GLY A 44 -3.58 -18.26 8.52
CA GLY A 44 -2.83 -18.29 7.26
C GLY A 44 -1.33 -18.12 7.42
N GLN A 45 -0.67 -17.81 6.31
CA GLN A 45 0.78 -17.67 6.21
C GLN A 45 1.11 -16.22 5.86
N ILE A 46 1.85 -15.53 6.73
CA ILE A 46 2.12 -14.10 6.56
C ILE A 46 3.62 -13.87 6.39
N TYR A 47 3.98 -13.24 5.29
CA TYR A 47 5.36 -12.90 4.93
C TYR A 47 5.49 -11.39 4.83
N ILE A 48 6.42 -10.82 5.58
CA ILE A 48 6.66 -9.39 5.62
C ILE A 48 8.12 -9.16 5.25
N TYR A 49 8.35 -8.49 4.13
CA TYR A 49 9.66 -8.04 3.70
C TYR A 49 9.70 -6.52 3.79
N ASN A 50 10.81 -5.97 4.28
CA ASN A 50 11.12 -4.56 4.11
C ASN A 50 12.55 -4.44 3.58
N PHE A 51 12.66 -4.02 2.32
CA PHE A 51 13.92 -3.98 1.61
C PHE A 51 14.78 -2.77 1.99
N ASP A 52 16.06 -2.88 1.65
CA ASP A 52 17.03 -1.83 1.84
C ASP A 52 16.83 -0.68 0.87
N LYS A 53 17.48 0.46 1.16
CA LYS A 53 17.46 1.63 0.30
C LYS A 53 17.96 1.27 -1.10
N THR A 54 17.20 1.69 -2.10
CA THR A 54 17.53 1.57 -3.52
C THR A 54 17.43 2.93 -4.21
N PRO A 55 17.96 3.09 -5.44
CA PRO A 55 17.60 4.22 -6.28
C PRO A 55 16.07 4.30 -6.45
N TYR A 56 15.55 5.52 -6.50
CA TYR A 56 14.11 5.71 -6.74
C TYR A 56 13.81 5.47 -8.22
N ILE A 57 12.98 4.46 -8.51
CA ILE A 57 12.41 4.19 -9.83
C ILE A 57 10.93 3.91 -9.60
N SER A 58 10.06 4.71 -10.21
CA SER A 58 8.62 4.58 -9.98
C SER A 58 8.08 3.21 -10.45
N THR A 59 7.22 2.59 -9.64
CA THR A 59 6.59 1.29 -9.93
C THR A 59 5.64 1.32 -11.13
N ILE A 60 5.27 2.50 -11.63
CA ILE A 60 4.51 2.63 -12.88
C ILE A 60 5.39 2.47 -14.13
N ASN A 61 6.71 2.58 -13.97
CA ASN A 61 7.67 2.44 -15.06
C ASN A 61 8.10 0.97 -15.18
N LYS A 62 8.11 0.45 -16.42
CA LYS A 62 8.54 -0.94 -16.70
C LYS A 62 9.96 -1.22 -16.24
N GLU A 63 10.83 -0.21 -16.26
CA GLU A 63 12.22 -0.27 -15.81
C GLU A 63 12.35 -0.69 -14.34
N PHE A 64 11.39 -0.33 -13.48
CA PHE A 64 11.39 -0.77 -12.09
C PHE A 64 11.39 -2.29 -12.00
N TYR A 65 10.51 -2.95 -12.75
CA TYR A 65 10.39 -4.42 -12.77
C TYR A 65 11.53 -5.13 -13.53
N GLN A 66 12.38 -4.38 -14.22
CA GLN A 66 13.62 -4.88 -14.84
C GLN A 66 14.84 -4.70 -13.92
N SER A 67 14.72 -3.86 -12.89
CA SER A 67 15.75 -3.72 -11.86
C SER A 67 15.86 -4.97 -10.99
N GLU A 68 16.99 -5.10 -10.29
CA GLU A 68 17.21 -6.21 -9.34
C GLU A 68 16.14 -6.25 -8.24
N GLN A 69 15.71 -5.09 -7.76
CA GLN A 69 14.66 -4.96 -6.76
C GLN A 69 13.31 -5.45 -7.29
N GLY A 70 12.92 -4.98 -8.48
CA GLY A 70 11.67 -5.37 -9.11
C GLY A 70 11.62 -6.87 -9.46
N LYS A 71 12.71 -7.43 -9.98
CA LYS A 71 12.84 -8.88 -10.24
C LYS A 71 12.71 -9.69 -8.96
N LYS A 72 13.32 -9.23 -7.86
CA LYS A 72 13.21 -9.89 -6.55
C LYS A 72 11.77 -9.90 -6.05
N ILE A 73 11.07 -8.77 -6.13
CA ILE A 73 9.65 -8.68 -5.77
C ILE A 73 8.81 -9.66 -6.62
N ILE A 74 9.01 -9.68 -7.94
CA ILE A 74 8.33 -10.63 -8.84
C ILE A 74 8.62 -12.07 -8.44
N SER A 75 9.86 -12.42 -8.11
CA SER A 75 10.22 -13.77 -7.68
C SER A 75 9.48 -14.19 -6.40
N LEU A 76 9.25 -13.28 -5.46
CA LEU A 76 8.48 -13.55 -4.24
C LEU A 76 6.99 -13.74 -4.55
N ILE A 77 6.44 -12.91 -5.43
CA ILE A 77 5.06 -13.05 -5.91
C ILE A 77 4.88 -14.43 -6.55
N ASP A 78 5.81 -14.83 -7.43
CA ASP A 78 5.75 -16.11 -8.12
C ASP A 78 5.97 -17.31 -7.19
N TYR A 79 6.83 -17.16 -6.18
CA TYR A 79 7.10 -18.21 -5.21
C TYR A 79 5.92 -18.45 -4.26
N TYR A 80 5.39 -17.37 -3.67
CA TYR A 80 4.35 -17.46 -2.63
C TYR A 80 2.93 -17.56 -3.19
N LYS A 81 2.69 -17.06 -4.42
CA LYS A 81 1.35 -16.97 -5.03
C LYS A 81 0.29 -16.43 -4.05
N PRO A 82 0.46 -15.21 -3.52
CA PRO A 82 -0.31 -14.74 -2.39
C PRO A 82 -1.79 -14.47 -2.73
N ASP A 83 -2.67 -14.68 -1.75
CA ASP A 83 -4.06 -14.26 -1.78
C ASP A 83 -4.20 -12.76 -1.49
N PHE A 84 -3.28 -12.21 -0.70
CA PHE A 84 -3.15 -10.79 -0.42
C PHE A 84 -1.72 -10.33 -0.69
N TYR A 85 -1.57 -9.36 -1.58
CA TYR A 85 -0.31 -8.69 -1.87
C TYR A 85 -0.42 -7.20 -1.56
N THR A 86 0.42 -6.71 -0.66
CA THR A 86 0.39 -5.31 -0.21
C THR A 86 1.77 -4.69 -0.32
N GLU A 87 1.85 -3.60 -1.08
CA GLU A 87 3.03 -2.73 -1.13
C GLU A 87 2.87 -1.60 -0.10
N LEU A 88 3.83 -1.51 0.82
CA LEU A 88 3.86 -0.52 1.90
C LEU A 88 4.87 0.57 1.51
N HIS A 89 4.34 1.77 1.29
CA HIS A 89 5.06 2.90 0.75
C HIS A 89 5.03 4.10 1.69
N SER A 90 5.86 5.07 1.39
CA SER A 90 5.72 6.41 1.94
C SER A 90 5.88 7.46 0.88
N TYR A 91 5.22 8.60 1.08
CA TYR A 91 5.29 9.72 0.14
C TYR A 91 5.61 11.01 0.91
N ASN A 92 6.15 12.01 0.22
CA ASN A 92 6.34 13.32 0.83
C ASN A 92 4.99 14.04 0.95
N ILE A 93 4.58 14.43 2.16
CA ILE A 93 3.26 15.02 2.44
C ILE A 93 2.92 16.23 1.53
N LYS A 94 3.93 16.98 1.07
CA LYS A 94 3.78 18.07 0.10
C LYS A 94 3.10 17.65 -1.21
N HIS A 95 3.13 16.36 -1.52
CA HIS A 95 2.54 15.80 -2.73
C HIS A 95 1.13 15.25 -2.52
N PHE A 96 0.55 15.38 -1.32
CA PHE A 96 -0.79 14.86 -1.01
C PHE A 96 -1.83 15.28 -2.06
N ASP A 97 -2.03 16.58 -2.29
CA ASP A 97 -3.01 17.09 -3.24
C ASP A 97 -2.76 16.58 -4.66
N LYS A 98 -1.48 16.52 -5.06
CA LYS A 98 -1.08 15.97 -6.37
C LYS A 98 -1.42 14.48 -6.48
N LEU A 99 -1.24 13.71 -5.41
CA LEU A 99 -1.44 12.26 -5.40
C LEU A 99 -2.93 11.87 -5.47
N ILE A 100 -3.80 12.68 -4.88
CA ILE A 100 -5.26 12.48 -4.90
C ILE A 100 -5.96 13.21 -6.06
N SER A 101 -5.23 13.96 -6.88
CA SER A 101 -5.77 14.69 -8.03
C SER A 101 -6.06 13.78 -9.22
N LEU A 102 -7.20 14.03 -9.88
CA LEU A 102 -7.61 13.37 -11.14
C LEU A 102 -6.65 13.67 -12.31
N GLU A 103 -5.87 14.75 -12.23
CA GLU A 103 -4.85 15.10 -13.24
C GLU A 103 -3.78 14.01 -13.40
N ARG A 104 -3.65 13.09 -12.44
CA ARG A 104 -2.79 11.91 -12.56
C ARG A 104 -3.20 11.00 -13.69
N LEU A 105 -4.49 10.93 -14.01
CA LEU A 105 -4.96 10.12 -15.12
C LEU A 105 -4.40 10.65 -16.43
N ASP A 106 -4.46 11.97 -16.64
CA ASP A 106 -3.98 12.61 -17.85
C ASP A 106 -2.44 12.64 -17.92
N SER A 107 -1.79 12.91 -16.80
CA SER A 107 -0.33 13.08 -16.75
C SER A 107 0.47 11.79 -16.62
N GLN A 108 -0.11 10.73 -16.03
CA GLN A 108 0.60 9.49 -15.71
C GLN A 108 -0.12 8.23 -16.21
N GLY A 109 -1.34 8.35 -16.76
CA GLY A 109 -2.13 7.21 -17.21
C GLY A 109 -2.66 6.32 -16.08
N ILE A 110 -2.64 6.81 -14.84
CA ILE A 110 -3.06 6.05 -13.64
C ILE A 110 -3.99 6.90 -12.75
N PRO A 111 -4.90 6.27 -12.00
CA PRO A 111 -5.89 7.01 -11.25
C PRO A 111 -5.26 7.69 -10.02
N PRO A 112 -5.98 8.62 -9.38
CA PRO A 112 -5.61 9.12 -8.07
C PRO A 112 -5.40 8.01 -7.05
N LEU A 113 -4.59 8.30 -6.03
CA LEU A 113 -4.69 7.55 -4.79
C LEU A 113 -5.97 7.96 -4.07
N ILE A 114 -6.46 7.08 -3.21
CA ILE A 114 -7.67 7.28 -2.43
C ILE A 114 -7.27 7.74 -1.04
N ASP A 115 -7.84 8.85 -0.60
CA ASP A 115 -7.66 9.38 0.75
C ASP A 115 -8.44 8.55 1.79
N CYS A 116 -7.70 7.90 2.69
CA CYS A 116 -8.25 7.16 3.82
C CYS A 116 -8.51 8.05 5.04
N GLY A 117 -8.09 9.33 5.00
CA GLY A 117 -8.07 10.23 6.14
C GLY A 117 -6.67 10.31 6.74
N GLN A 118 -6.44 11.37 7.54
CA GLN A 118 -5.16 11.60 8.23
C GLN A 118 -3.93 11.44 7.33
N TYR A 119 -4.02 11.92 6.08
CA TYR A 119 -2.95 11.82 5.07
C TYR A 119 -2.53 10.38 4.69
N VAL A 120 -3.25 9.34 5.12
CA VAL A 120 -3.02 7.97 4.67
C VAL A 120 -3.69 7.79 3.32
N LEU A 121 -2.96 7.26 2.35
CA LEU A 121 -3.49 7.00 1.02
C LEU A 121 -3.47 5.51 0.71
N CYS A 122 -4.45 5.03 -0.05
CA CYS A 122 -4.44 3.68 -0.59
C CYS A 122 -4.76 3.64 -2.08
N SER A 123 -4.38 2.56 -2.74
CA SER A 123 -4.77 2.25 -4.13
C SER A 123 -4.54 0.77 -4.43
N SER A 124 -4.74 0.37 -5.69
CA SER A 124 -4.17 -0.89 -6.18
C SER A 124 -2.70 -0.70 -6.56
N ILE A 125 -1.96 -1.80 -6.59
CA ILE A 125 -0.58 -1.85 -7.08
C ILE A 125 -0.50 -1.49 -8.57
N SER A 126 0.72 -1.28 -9.07
CA SER A 126 0.97 -0.99 -10.49
C SER A 126 0.23 -1.96 -11.43
N PRO A 127 -0.52 -1.45 -12.44
CA PRO A 127 -1.19 -2.28 -13.44
C PRO A 127 -0.25 -3.28 -14.14
N LEU A 128 1.03 -2.92 -14.28
CA LEU A 128 2.07 -3.74 -14.92
C LEU A 128 2.22 -5.12 -14.27
N ILE A 129 2.10 -5.19 -12.94
CA ILE A 129 2.15 -6.47 -12.22
C ILE A 129 0.76 -6.98 -11.86
N ARG A 130 -0.20 -6.09 -11.58
CA ARG A 130 -1.58 -6.46 -11.23
C ARG A 130 -2.22 -7.36 -12.28
N LEU A 131 -2.05 -7.01 -13.56
CA LEU A 131 -2.67 -7.71 -14.68
C LEU A 131 -1.89 -8.95 -15.12
N LYS A 132 -0.60 -9.04 -14.75
CA LYS A 132 0.30 -10.08 -15.23
C LYS A 132 0.46 -11.24 -14.25
N TYR A 133 0.54 -10.95 -12.95
CA TYR A 133 0.93 -11.94 -11.94
C TYR A 133 -0.19 -12.37 -10.98
N PHE A 134 -1.33 -11.68 -11.01
CA PHE A 134 -2.39 -11.86 -10.03
C PHE A 134 -3.73 -12.16 -10.66
N THR A 135 -4.52 -13.01 -10.01
CA THR A 135 -5.89 -13.30 -10.46
C THR A 135 -6.83 -12.18 -10.05
N LYS A 136 -8.07 -12.23 -10.54
CA LYS A 136 -9.12 -11.30 -10.10
C LYS A 136 -9.46 -11.45 -8.61
N GLU A 137 -9.25 -12.64 -8.05
CA GLU A 137 -9.52 -12.96 -6.64
C GLU A 137 -8.45 -12.40 -5.70
N THR A 138 -7.21 -12.28 -6.14
CA THR A 138 -6.14 -11.73 -5.31
C THR A 138 -6.46 -10.28 -4.91
N ILE A 139 -6.28 -9.97 -3.63
CA ILE A 139 -6.34 -8.61 -3.11
C ILE A 139 -4.95 -7.97 -3.28
N CYS A 140 -4.88 -6.93 -4.11
CA CYS A 140 -3.65 -6.18 -4.38
C CYS A 140 -3.82 -4.74 -3.90
N GLN A 141 -3.01 -4.31 -2.95
CA GLN A 141 -3.10 -2.98 -2.35
C GLN A 141 -1.75 -2.29 -2.31
N THR A 142 -1.77 -0.97 -2.48
CA THR A 142 -0.70 -0.06 -2.08
C THR A 142 -1.24 0.75 -0.90
N LEU A 143 -0.45 0.87 0.16
CA LEU A 143 -0.75 1.69 1.33
C LEU A 143 0.40 2.66 1.57
N GLU A 144 0.08 3.94 1.73
CA GLU A 144 1.02 5.04 1.64
C GLU A 144 0.99 5.86 2.93
N PHE A 145 2.12 5.88 3.62
CA PHE A 145 2.29 6.68 4.83
C PHE A 145 2.86 8.07 4.49
N PRO A 146 2.29 9.16 5.03
CA PRO A 146 2.86 10.49 4.87
C PRO A 146 4.23 10.59 5.56
N SER A 147 5.20 11.15 4.86
CA SER A 147 6.56 11.36 5.34
C SER A 147 7.07 12.75 4.97
N PHE A 148 8.21 13.12 5.53
CA PHE A 148 8.84 14.42 5.32
C PHE A 148 10.19 14.25 4.62
N ARG A 149 10.58 15.25 3.84
CA ARG A 149 11.87 15.31 3.12
C ARG A 149 12.37 16.75 3.08
N GLY A 150 13.68 16.94 2.96
CA GLY A 150 14.31 18.26 2.90
C GLY A 150 14.14 19.07 4.19
N GLU A 151 13.89 20.37 4.08
CA GLU A 151 13.72 21.27 5.24
C GLU A 151 12.60 20.85 6.19
N ASP A 152 11.59 20.13 5.69
CA ASP A 152 10.49 19.67 6.52
C ASP A 152 10.89 18.60 7.54
N LEU A 153 12.05 17.93 7.37
CA LEU A 153 12.59 17.01 8.36
C LEU A 153 13.08 17.71 9.64
N LYS A 154 13.30 19.04 9.59
CA LYS A 154 13.78 19.83 10.72
C LYS A 154 12.64 20.46 11.52
N LEU A 155 11.40 20.35 11.05
CA LEU A 155 10.24 20.94 11.70
C LEU A 155 9.84 20.10 12.92
N SER A 156 9.47 20.80 14.00
CA SER A 156 8.82 20.22 15.17
C SER A 156 7.38 19.78 14.86
N ASP A 157 6.80 18.94 15.71
CA ASP A 157 5.42 18.48 15.55
C ASP A 157 4.41 19.65 15.54
N GLU A 158 4.66 20.73 16.30
CA GLU A 158 3.83 21.93 16.29
C GLU A 158 3.89 22.69 14.95
N GLU A 159 5.08 22.76 14.35
CA GLU A 159 5.28 23.41 13.05
C GLU A 159 4.67 22.59 11.92
N LEU A 160 4.81 21.26 11.99
CA LEU A 160 4.15 20.33 11.07
C LEU A 160 2.62 20.45 11.18
N PHE A 161 2.09 20.55 12.40
CA PHE A 161 0.67 20.79 12.62
C PHE A 161 0.22 22.14 12.05
N LYS A 162 0.97 23.23 12.27
CA LYS A 162 0.62 24.54 11.70
C LYS A 162 0.68 24.55 10.17
N LYS A 163 1.66 23.86 9.57
CA LYS A 163 1.90 23.87 8.13
C LYS A 163 0.96 22.96 7.34
N TYR A 164 0.70 21.76 7.86
CA TYR A 164 -0.06 20.73 7.16
C TYR A 164 -1.30 20.27 7.90
N ASN A 165 -1.61 20.80 9.09
CA ASN A 165 -2.63 20.21 9.97
C ASN A 165 -2.37 18.70 10.21
N TYR A 166 -1.10 18.32 10.29
CA TYR A 166 -0.66 16.93 10.39
C TYR A 166 -0.39 16.56 11.86
N LYS A 167 -0.84 15.36 12.26
CA LYS A 167 -0.46 14.72 13.53
C LYS A 167 -0.01 13.28 13.24
N LYS A 168 1.21 12.96 13.67
CA LYS A 168 1.84 11.66 13.36
C LYS A 168 1.08 10.49 13.97
N GLU A 169 0.60 10.66 15.20
CA GLU A 169 -0.11 9.63 15.95
C GLU A 169 -1.43 9.27 15.27
N LEU A 170 -2.17 10.28 14.79
CA LEU A 170 -3.44 10.06 14.08
C LEU A 170 -3.21 9.36 12.73
N SER A 171 -2.18 9.77 12.00
CA SER A 171 -1.83 9.15 10.72
C SER A 171 -1.37 7.70 10.91
N ALA A 172 -0.59 7.42 11.97
CA ALA A 172 -0.17 6.07 12.31
C ALA A 172 -1.36 5.19 12.73
N GLN A 173 -2.29 5.73 13.53
CA GLN A 173 -3.52 5.04 13.91
C GLN A 173 -4.36 4.68 12.68
N GLU A 174 -4.55 5.63 11.76
CA GLU A 174 -5.30 5.43 10.52
C GLU A 174 -4.63 4.38 9.63
N TYR A 175 -3.30 4.47 9.47
CA TYR A 175 -2.53 3.50 8.69
C TYR A 175 -2.64 2.09 9.25
N ILE A 176 -2.49 1.92 10.56
CA ILE A 176 -2.65 0.62 11.23
C ILE A 176 -4.09 0.12 11.15
N SER A 177 -5.09 1.01 11.22
CA SER A 177 -6.50 0.65 11.11
C SER A 177 -6.82 0.10 9.73
N PHE A 178 -6.35 0.75 8.67
CA PHE A 178 -6.49 0.24 7.30
C PHE A 178 -5.69 -1.06 7.10
N LEU A 179 -4.45 -1.11 7.57
CA LEU A 179 -3.61 -2.30 7.48
C LEU A 179 -4.27 -3.51 8.17
N ARG A 180 -4.94 -3.28 9.31
CA ARG A 180 -5.73 -4.30 10.03
C ARG A 180 -6.90 -4.85 9.23
N LEU A 181 -7.48 -4.09 8.30
CA LEU A 181 -8.47 -4.65 7.36
C LEU A 181 -7.82 -5.77 6.55
N ILE A 182 -6.60 -5.59 6.09
CA ILE A 182 -5.88 -6.57 5.27
C ILE A 182 -5.39 -7.73 6.15
N THR A 183 -4.71 -7.44 7.26
CA THR A 183 -4.09 -8.47 8.11
C THR A 183 -5.11 -9.37 8.81
N LEU A 184 -6.32 -8.87 9.11
CA LEU A 184 -7.40 -9.66 9.73
C LEU A 184 -8.36 -10.31 8.72
N SER A 185 -8.26 -10.00 7.43
CA SER A 185 -9.17 -10.56 6.42
C SER A 185 -8.85 -12.01 6.09
N LYS A 186 -9.87 -12.88 6.09
CA LYS A 186 -9.68 -14.32 5.81
C LYS A 186 -9.67 -14.66 4.33
N ASN A 187 -10.31 -13.83 3.51
CA ASN A 187 -10.45 -13.97 2.06
C ASN A 187 -10.94 -12.64 1.46
N ARG A 188 -11.13 -12.59 0.14
CA ARG A 188 -11.62 -11.40 -0.59
C ARG A 188 -12.98 -10.91 -0.06
N GLU A 189 -13.95 -11.80 0.12
CA GLU A 189 -15.29 -11.42 0.59
C GLU A 189 -15.25 -10.77 1.98
N ASP A 190 -14.47 -11.34 2.91
CA ASP A 190 -14.28 -10.77 4.24
C ASP A 190 -13.61 -9.39 4.17
N PHE A 191 -12.62 -9.21 3.30
CA PHE A 191 -11.97 -7.93 3.07
C PHE A 191 -12.93 -6.88 2.54
N GLU A 192 -13.66 -7.21 1.47
CA GLU A 192 -14.64 -6.30 0.86
C GLU A 192 -15.72 -5.88 1.86
N ARG A 193 -16.24 -6.84 2.65
CA ARG A 193 -17.22 -6.56 3.71
C ARG A 193 -16.66 -5.61 4.77
N ARG A 194 -15.40 -5.78 5.18
CA ARG A 194 -14.74 -4.90 6.17
C ARG A 194 -14.51 -3.50 5.61
N VAL A 195 -13.98 -3.39 4.39
CA VAL A 195 -13.76 -2.10 3.71
C VAL A 195 -15.10 -1.38 3.48
N LEU A 196 -16.16 -2.08 3.08
CA LEU A 196 -17.48 -1.47 2.89
C LEU A 196 -18.11 -0.98 4.20
N LYS A 197 -17.76 -1.59 5.32
CA LYS A 197 -18.22 -1.18 6.65
C LYS A 197 -17.51 0.09 7.11
N ASP A 198 -16.18 0.08 7.08
CA ASP A 198 -15.37 1.11 7.75
C ASP A 198 -14.87 2.21 6.77
N TYR A 199 -14.79 1.91 5.47
CA TYR A 199 -14.23 2.75 4.39
C TYR A 199 -15.13 2.78 3.14
N LYS A 200 -16.45 2.89 3.33
CA LYS A 200 -17.46 2.84 2.25
C LYS A 200 -17.19 3.83 1.12
N ARG A 201 -16.74 5.06 1.45
CA ARG A 201 -16.44 6.09 0.45
C ARG A 201 -15.24 5.69 -0.40
N GLN A 202 -14.20 5.14 0.22
CA GLN A 202 -12.98 4.70 -0.44
C GLN A 202 -13.28 3.50 -1.35
N ALA A 203 -14.08 2.53 -0.90
CA ALA A 203 -14.59 1.46 -1.75
C ALA A 203 -15.30 2.01 -3.00
N SER A 204 -16.19 3.00 -2.81
CA SER A 204 -16.92 3.62 -3.91
C SER A 204 -16.00 4.36 -4.90
N LEU A 205 -14.94 5.00 -4.40
CA LEU A 205 -13.93 5.64 -5.23
C LEU A 205 -13.09 4.62 -6.01
N ALA A 206 -12.67 3.53 -5.37
CA ALA A 206 -11.95 2.44 -6.04
C ALA A 206 -12.76 1.89 -7.22
N LEU A 207 -14.06 1.65 -7.01
CA LEU A 207 -14.99 1.23 -8.06
C LEU A 207 -15.08 2.25 -9.21
N LYS A 208 -15.18 3.54 -8.86
CA LYS A 208 -15.21 4.62 -9.85
C LYS A 208 -13.93 4.62 -10.69
N TYR A 209 -12.76 4.52 -10.06
CA TYR A 209 -11.47 4.57 -10.74
C TYR A 209 -11.23 3.34 -11.62
N VAL A 210 -11.62 2.15 -11.17
CA VAL A 210 -11.58 0.94 -12.02
C VAL A 210 -12.42 1.13 -13.28
N LYS A 211 -13.65 1.65 -13.15
CA LYS A 211 -14.53 1.93 -14.30
C LYS A 211 -13.96 2.98 -15.25
N MET A 212 -13.24 3.98 -14.72
CA MET A 212 -12.58 5.00 -15.54
C MET A 212 -11.44 4.41 -16.40
N ILE A 213 -10.68 3.45 -15.87
CA ILE A 213 -9.50 2.89 -16.56
C ILE A 213 -9.88 1.76 -17.50
N TYR A 214 -10.74 0.85 -17.04
CA TYR A 214 -11.01 -0.41 -17.74
C TYR A 214 -12.41 -0.45 -18.37
N GLY A 215 -13.21 0.62 -18.23
CA GLY A 215 -14.57 0.70 -18.72
C GLY A 215 -15.58 -0.06 -17.85
N LEU A 216 -16.86 -0.03 -18.27
CA LEU A 216 -17.98 -0.66 -17.55
C LEU A 216 -17.93 -2.20 -17.57
N ASN A 217 -17.10 -2.80 -18.44
CA ASN A 217 -17.08 -4.24 -18.70
C ASN A 217 -15.93 -5.00 -17.99
N PHE A 218 -15.17 -4.34 -17.11
CA PHE A 218 -14.03 -4.98 -16.42
C PHE A 218 -14.47 -5.74 -15.16
N PRO A 219 -14.32 -7.09 -15.10
CA PRO A 219 -14.60 -7.87 -13.90
C PRO A 219 -13.40 -7.85 -12.92
N PRO A 220 -13.59 -7.92 -11.58
CA PRO A 220 -14.82 -8.24 -10.86
C PRO A 220 -15.30 -7.07 -9.98
N TYR A 221 -16.03 -6.12 -10.57
CA TYR A 221 -16.87 -5.20 -9.81
C TYR A 221 -18.12 -4.82 -10.58
#